data_AF-A0A6M6DIJ4-F1
#
_entry.id   AF-A0A6M6DIJ4-F1
#
_cell.length_a   1.000
_cell.length_b   1.000
_cell.length_c   1.000
_cell.angle_alpha   90.00
_cell.angle_beta   90.00
_cell.angle_gamma   90.00
#
_symmetry.space_group_name_H-M   'P 1'
#
loop_
_entity.id
_entity.type
_entity.pdbx_description
1 polymer ?
#
loop_
_entity_poly.entity_id
_entity_poly.type
_entity_poly.pdbx_seq_one_letter_code
_entity_poly.pdbx_strand_id
1 'polypeptide(L)'
;MKAALVLLSALAVIVVAAAEEKYTTKYDNVNLDEILANDRLLNKYVQCLMEEDDSNCTADGKELKRVVPDALSNECAKCNEKQKDGTKKVLKHLINHKPDIWQQLKAKYDPEGTYSKKYEDKEKELHE
;
A
#
# COMPACT_ATOMS: atom_id res chain seq x y z
N MET A 1 -17.05 65.26 19.83
CA MET A 1 -15.81 64.77 19.19
C MET A 1 -15.06 63.88 20.18
N LYS A 2 -14.91 62.60 19.85
CA LYS A 2 -13.84 61.65 20.25
C LYS A 2 -14.34 60.25 19.87
N ALA A 3 -14.05 59.86 18.63
CA ALA A 3 -14.40 58.55 18.08
C ALA A 3 -13.51 57.47 18.71
N ALA A 4 -14.13 56.45 19.28
CA ALA A 4 -13.44 55.25 19.73
C ALA A 4 -13.14 54.37 18.50
N LEU A 5 -11.87 54.33 18.09
CA LEU A 5 -11.38 53.41 17.07
C LEU A 5 -11.22 52.03 17.71
N VAL A 6 -12.26 51.20 17.61
CA VAL A 6 -12.17 49.77 17.91
C VAL A 6 -11.53 49.10 16.69
N LEU A 7 -10.23 48.83 16.77
CA LEU A 7 -9.49 48.01 15.82
C LEU A 7 -9.97 46.55 15.98
N LEU A 8 -10.94 46.14 15.14
CA LEU A 8 -11.27 44.73 14.93
C LEU A 8 -10.15 44.10 14.10
N SER A 9 -9.21 43.43 14.76
CA SER A 9 -8.25 42.53 14.12
C SER A 9 -8.96 41.25 13.68
N ALA A 10 -9.36 41.18 12.41
CA ALA A 10 -9.81 39.93 11.80
C ALA A 10 -8.60 39.02 11.54
N LEU A 11 -8.32 38.09 12.46
CA LEU A 11 -7.47 36.93 12.16
C LEU A 11 -8.24 36.02 11.20
N ALA A 12 -7.95 36.11 9.90
CA ALA A 12 -8.35 35.09 8.94
C ALA A 12 -7.53 33.82 9.20
N VAL A 13 -8.13 32.83 9.85
CA VAL A 13 -7.54 31.48 9.95
C VAL A 13 -7.71 30.83 8.59
N ILE A 14 -6.65 30.84 7.78
CA ILE A 14 -6.59 30.08 6.53
C ILE A 14 -6.40 28.62 6.93
N VAL A 15 -7.49 27.85 6.95
CA VAL A 15 -7.42 26.39 7.04
C VAL A 15 -6.94 25.88 5.68
N VAL A 16 -5.64 25.60 5.58
CA VAL A 16 -5.09 24.90 4.41
C VAL A 16 -5.57 23.46 4.50
N ALA A 17 -6.57 23.10 3.69
CA ALA A 17 -6.90 21.70 3.45
C ALA A 17 -5.72 21.07 2.71
N ALA A 18 -4.87 20.33 3.42
CA ALA A 18 -3.84 19.52 2.79
C ALA A 18 -4.55 18.47 1.94
N ALA A 19 -4.39 18.52 0.62
CA ALA A 19 -4.84 17.46 -0.26
C ALA A 19 -4.08 16.19 0.12
N GLU A 20 -4.79 15.16 0.59
CA GLU A 20 -4.17 13.87 0.88
C GLU A 20 -3.65 13.25 -0.43
N GLU A 21 -2.34 13.09 -0.55
CA GLU A 21 -1.75 12.38 -1.68
C GLU A 21 -2.18 10.90 -1.67
N LYS A 22 -2.87 10.45 -2.71
CA LYS A 22 -3.30 9.06 -2.87
C LYS A 22 -2.46 8.35 -3.95
N TYR A 23 -2.37 7.03 -3.88
CA TYR A 23 -1.80 6.23 -4.96
C TYR A 23 -2.67 6.30 -6.22
N THR A 24 -2.06 6.06 -7.38
CA THR A 24 -2.77 6.08 -8.66
C THR A 24 -3.85 5.01 -8.70
N THR A 25 -5.00 5.32 -9.31
CA THR A 25 -6.11 4.39 -9.50
C THR A 25 -6.08 3.69 -10.86
N LYS A 26 -5.05 3.96 -11.67
CA LYS A 26 -4.90 3.45 -13.04
C LYS A 26 -5.00 1.92 -13.13
N TYR A 27 -4.55 1.21 -12.09
CA TYR A 27 -4.45 -0.24 -12.06
C TYR A 27 -5.46 -0.91 -11.12
N ASP A 28 -6.46 -0.18 -10.61
CA ASP A 28 -7.44 -0.72 -9.66
C ASP A 28 -8.38 -1.79 -10.27
N ASN A 29 -8.36 -1.96 -11.59
CA ASN A 29 -9.16 -2.96 -12.30
C ASN A 29 -8.30 -4.14 -12.81
N VAL A 30 -7.06 -4.30 -12.34
CA VAL A 30 -6.26 -5.51 -12.59
C VAL A 30 -6.99 -6.73 -12.03
N ASN A 31 -7.05 -7.82 -12.80
CA ASN A 31 -7.76 -9.03 -12.43
C ASN A 31 -6.95 -9.87 -11.43
N LEU A 32 -7.12 -9.59 -10.14
CA LEU A 32 -6.43 -10.30 -9.07
C LEU A 32 -6.80 -11.80 -9.02
N ASP A 33 -8.02 -12.19 -9.39
CA ASP A 33 -8.42 -13.61 -9.39
C ASP A 33 -7.62 -14.41 -10.39
N GLU A 34 -7.46 -13.88 -11.61
CA GLU A 34 -6.69 -14.54 -12.66
C GLU A 34 -5.21 -14.66 -12.29
N ILE A 35 -4.64 -13.61 -11.69
CA ILE A 35 -3.23 -13.63 -11.26
C ILE A 35 -3.02 -14.66 -10.15
N LEU A 36 -3.88 -14.67 -9.13
CA LEU A 36 -3.74 -15.57 -7.98
C LEU A 36 -4.08 -17.04 -8.32
N ALA A 37 -4.94 -17.27 -9.31
CA ALA A 37 -5.26 -18.62 -9.79
C ALA A 37 -4.21 -19.20 -10.75
N ASN A 38 -3.26 -18.38 -11.23
CA ASN A 38 -2.28 -18.78 -12.22
C ASN A 38 -0.85 -18.60 -11.71
N ASP A 39 -0.23 -19.70 -11.27
CA ASP A 39 1.13 -19.71 -10.72
C ASP A 39 2.16 -19.05 -11.65
N ARG A 40 2.00 -19.16 -12.97
CA ARG A 40 2.91 -18.51 -13.92
C ARG A 40 2.78 -16.99 -13.87
N LEU A 41 1.55 -16.46 -13.74
CA LEU A 41 1.33 -15.02 -13.62
C LEU A 41 1.80 -14.53 -12.26
N LEU A 42 1.37 -15.19 -11.17
CA LEU A 42 1.79 -14.85 -9.81
C LEU A 42 3.32 -14.79 -9.69
N ASN A 43 4.02 -15.80 -10.20
CA ASN A 43 5.49 -15.85 -10.12
C ASN A 43 6.17 -14.71 -10.90
N LYS A 44 5.56 -14.18 -11.97
CA LYS A 44 6.09 -12.98 -12.64
C LYS A 44 5.97 -11.73 -11.77
N TYR A 45 4.86 -11.57 -11.05
CA TYR A 45 4.71 -10.46 -10.09
C TYR A 45 5.69 -10.60 -8.94
N VAL A 46 5.84 -11.80 -8.39
CA VAL A 46 6.81 -12.07 -7.32
C VAL A 46 8.23 -11.78 -7.81
N GLN A 47 8.61 -12.26 -8.99
CA GLN A 47 9.93 -11.97 -9.58
C GLN A 47 10.17 -10.46 -9.69
N CYS A 48 9.21 -9.71 -10.22
CA CYS A 48 9.27 -8.25 -10.29
C CYS A 48 9.53 -7.61 -8.90
N LEU A 49 8.81 -8.05 -7.87
CA LEU A 49 8.93 -7.54 -6.50
C LEU A 49 10.28 -7.91 -5.85
N MET A 50 10.87 -9.04 -6.22
CA MET A 50 12.11 -9.55 -5.64
C MET A 50 13.38 -8.98 -6.29
N GLU A 51 13.34 -8.62 -7.57
CA GLU A 51 14.48 -8.07 -8.29
C GLU A 51 14.85 -6.65 -7.84
N GLU A 52 16.08 -6.21 -8.09
CA GLU A 52 16.50 -4.83 -7.77
C GLU A 52 16.05 -3.80 -8.82
N ASP A 53 15.87 -4.24 -10.07
CA ASP A 53 15.40 -3.41 -11.18
C ASP A 53 14.02 -3.83 -11.68
N ASP A 54 13.49 -3.09 -12.67
CA ASP A 54 12.13 -3.29 -13.18
C ASP A 54 12.08 -4.12 -14.48
N SER A 55 13.17 -4.81 -14.86
CA SER A 55 13.31 -5.44 -16.18
C SER A 55 12.24 -6.49 -16.46
N ASN A 56 11.80 -7.20 -15.42
CA ASN A 56 10.76 -8.24 -15.52
C ASN A 56 9.38 -7.76 -15.03
N CYS A 57 9.22 -6.46 -14.76
CA CYS A 57 7.97 -5.90 -14.28
C CYS A 57 7.03 -5.49 -15.42
N THR A 58 5.75 -5.84 -15.28
CA THR A 58 4.67 -5.16 -16.00
C THR A 58 4.48 -3.75 -15.44
N ALA A 59 3.74 -2.89 -16.16
CA ALA A 59 3.55 -1.51 -15.73
C ALA A 59 2.81 -1.37 -14.38
N ASP A 60 1.88 -2.28 -14.09
CA ASP A 60 1.18 -2.38 -12.82
C ASP A 60 2.05 -3.03 -11.73
N GLY A 61 2.85 -4.06 -12.06
CA GLY A 61 3.81 -4.67 -11.13
C GLY A 61 4.88 -3.68 -10.67
N LYS A 62 5.36 -2.82 -11.58
CA LYS A 62 6.29 -1.73 -11.27
C LYS A 62 5.68 -0.72 -10.30
N GLU A 63 4.42 -0.33 -10.53
CA GLU A 63 3.74 0.57 -9.60
C GLU A 63 3.55 -0.07 -8.23
N LEU A 64 3.14 -1.34 -8.19
CA LEU A 64 3.03 -2.10 -6.94
C LEU A 64 4.37 -2.12 -6.18
N LYS A 65 5.47 -2.52 -6.86
CA LYS A 65 6.81 -2.55 -6.28
C LYS A 65 7.22 -1.20 -5.67
N ARG A 66 6.89 -0.11 -6.36
CA ARG A 66 7.20 1.26 -5.93
C ARG A 66 6.44 1.67 -4.67
N VAL A 67 5.16 1.29 -4.55
CA VAL A 67 4.30 1.74 -3.44
C VAL A 67 4.38 0.84 -2.20
N VAL A 68 4.77 -0.43 -2.33
CA VAL A 68 4.82 -1.40 -1.21
C VAL A 68 5.62 -0.88 -0.01
N PRO A 69 6.86 -0.35 -0.15
CA PRO A 69 7.62 0.14 1.00
C PRO A 69 6.94 1.30 1.74
N ASP A 70 6.37 2.25 1.00
CA ASP A 70 5.65 3.39 1.58
C ASP A 70 4.37 2.92 2.28
N ALA A 71 3.60 2.03 1.65
CA ALA A 71 2.36 1.47 2.21
C ALA A 71 2.61 0.67 3.51
N LEU A 72 3.71 -0.09 3.58
CA LEU A 72 4.11 -0.79 4.81
C LEU A 72 4.43 0.19 5.95
N SER A 73 5.14 1.28 5.63
CA SER A 73 5.51 2.31 6.60
C SER A 73 4.31 3.08 7.15
N ASN A 74 3.33 3.38 6.31
CA ASN A 74 2.21 4.28 6.60
C ASN A 74 0.84 3.59 6.75
N GLU A 75 0.81 2.26 6.81
CA GLU A 75 -0.43 1.46 6.92
C GLU A 75 -1.40 1.67 5.77
N CYS A 76 -0.86 1.82 4.55
CA CYS A 76 -1.67 2.05 3.35
C CYS A 76 -2.54 3.33 3.46
N ALA A 77 -2.09 4.36 4.18
CA ALA A 77 -2.84 5.61 4.38
C ALA A 77 -3.23 6.31 3.06
N LYS A 78 -2.43 6.08 2.00
CA LYS A 78 -2.63 6.60 0.65
C LYS A 78 -3.49 5.69 -0.25
N CYS A 79 -3.87 4.52 0.25
CA CYS A 79 -4.66 3.54 -0.49
C CYS A 79 -6.14 3.90 -0.49
N ASN A 80 -6.82 3.64 -1.62
CA ASN A 80 -8.27 3.63 -1.66
C ASN A 80 -8.84 2.28 -1.20
N GLU A 81 -10.16 2.17 -1.10
CA GLU A 81 -10.83 0.96 -0.62
C GLU A 81 -10.58 -0.25 -1.54
N LYS A 82 -10.59 -0.07 -2.86
CA LYS A 82 -10.28 -1.17 -3.80
C LYS A 82 -8.87 -1.73 -3.61
N GLN A 83 -7.90 -0.85 -3.37
CA GLN A 83 -6.51 -1.23 -3.13
C GLN A 83 -6.38 -1.98 -1.80
N LYS A 84 -7.05 -1.52 -0.74
CA LYS A 84 -7.07 -2.21 0.56
C LYS A 84 -7.70 -3.60 0.45
N ASP A 85 -8.83 -3.71 -0.22
CA ASP A 85 -9.52 -5.00 -0.44
C ASP A 85 -8.67 -5.94 -1.29
N GLY A 86 -8.05 -5.41 -2.35
CA GLY A 86 -7.10 -6.15 -3.19
C GLY A 86 -5.89 -6.65 -2.40
N THR A 87 -5.29 -5.79 -1.57
CA THR A 87 -4.20 -6.17 -0.67
C THR A 87 -4.65 -7.27 0.30
N LYS A 88 -5.82 -7.13 0.95
CA LYS A 88 -6.36 -8.16 1.86
C LYS A 88 -6.48 -9.51 1.15
N LYS A 89 -7.01 -9.52 -0.07
CA LYS A 89 -7.17 -10.73 -0.89
C LYS A 89 -5.83 -11.37 -1.25
N VAL A 90 -4.88 -10.59 -1.74
CA VAL A 90 -3.55 -11.07 -2.13
C VAL A 90 -2.80 -11.62 -0.91
N LEU A 91 -2.79 -10.87 0.21
CA LEU A 91 -2.15 -11.31 1.45
C LEU A 91 -2.76 -12.62 1.95
N LYS A 92 -4.10 -12.72 2.01
CA LYS A 92 -4.78 -13.95 2.41
C LYS A 92 -4.37 -15.14 1.54
N HIS A 93 -4.28 -14.96 0.23
CA HIS A 93 -3.85 -16.03 -0.67
C HIS A 93 -2.39 -16.43 -0.43
N LEU A 94 -1.49 -15.45 -0.31
CA LEU A 94 -0.07 -15.72 -0.12
C LEU A 94 0.21 -16.42 1.22
N ILE A 95 -0.42 -15.97 2.30
CA ILE A 95 -0.26 -16.54 3.65
C ILE A 95 -0.72 -18.01 3.67
N ASN A 96 -1.91 -18.31 3.13
CA ASN A 96 -2.52 -19.63 3.28
C ASN A 96 -2.12 -20.64 2.19
N HIS A 97 -1.83 -20.18 0.97
CA HIS A 97 -1.61 -21.06 -0.17
C HIS A 97 -0.20 -20.99 -0.74
N LYS A 98 0.57 -19.93 -0.45
CA LYS A 98 1.93 -19.73 -0.96
C LYS A 98 2.90 -19.29 0.16
N PRO A 99 2.97 -20.01 1.28
CA PRO A 99 3.75 -19.58 2.45
C PRO A 99 5.23 -19.34 2.12
N ASP A 100 5.83 -20.12 1.22
CA ASP A 100 7.23 -19.92 0.80
C ASP A 100 7.45 -18.58 0.08
N ILE A 101 6.51 -18.17 -0.77
CA ILE A 101 6.53 -16.86 -1.45
C ILE A 101 6.32 -15.75 -0.42
N TRP A 102 5.39 -15.95 0.52
CA TRP A 102 5.12 -14.99 1.57
C TRP A 102 6.36 -14.72 2.42
N GLN A 103 7.09 -15.75 2.84
CA GLN A 103 8.33 -15.61 3.62
C GLN A 103 9.44 -14.91 2.83
N GLN A 104 9.57 -15.19 1.53
CA GLN A 104 10.53 -14.49 0.66
C GLN A 104 10.25 -12.98 0.57
N LEU A 105 8.97 -12.62 0.37
CA LEU A 105 8.56 -11.21 0.31
C LEU A 105 8.79 -10.51 1.65
N LYS A 106 8.49 -11.16 2.78
CA LYS A 106 8.80 -10.62 4.11
C LYS A 106 10.30 -10.37 4.28
N ALA A 107 11.15 -11.33 3.90
CA ALA A 107 12.59 -11.15 3.99
C ALA A 107 13.10 -9.98 3.11
N LYS A 108 12.50 -9.73 1.95
CA LYS A 108 12.86 -8.61 1.06
C LYS A 108 12.42 -7.24 1.58
N TYR A 109 11.19 -7.13 2.06
CA TYR A 109 10.58 -5.84 2.43
C TYR A 109 10.63 -5.51 3.92
N ASP A 110 10.90 -6.51 4.77
CA ASP A 110 10.95 -6.39 6.22
C ASP A 110 12.10 -7.22 6.84
N PRO A 111 13.36 -6.99 6.43
CA PRO A 111 14.50 -7.78 6.91
C PRO A 111 14.73 -7.68 8.43
N GLU A 112 14.26 -6.60 9.06
CA GLU A 112 14.37 -6.36 10.50
C GLU A 112 13.15 -6.85 11.30
N GLY A 113 12.08 -7.32 10.62
CA GLY A 113 10.86 -7.80 11.27
C GLY A 113 9.97 -6.69 11.86
N THR A 114 10.25 -5.42 11.56
CA THR A 114 9.51 -4.25 12.07
C THR A 114 8.05 -4.30 11.64
N TYR A 115 7.78 -4.58 10.36
CA TYR A 115 6.41 -4.62 9.83
C TYR A 115 5.70 -5.93 10.21
N SER A 116 6.41 -7.04 10.26
CA SER A 116 5.89 -8.35 10.69
C SER A 116 5.34 -8.25 12.10
N LYS A 117 6.07 -7.59 13.02
CA LYS A 117 5.57 -7.31 14.36
C LYS A 117 4.37 -6.35 14.35
N LYS A 118 4.42 -5.31 13.52
CA LYS A 118 3.34 -4.30 13.41
C LYS A 118 2.03 -4.89 12.91
N TYR A 119 2.09 -5.86 12.00
CA TYR A 119 0.93 -6.45 11.33
C TYR A 119 0.63 -7.88 11.78
N GLU A 120 1.26 -8.37 12.86
CA GLU A 120 1.13 -9.76 13.34
C GLU A 120 -0.33 -10.18 13.54
N ASP A 121 -1.15 -9.33 14.17
CA ASP A 121 -2.57 -9.62 14.41
C ASP A 121 -3.37 -9.70 13.11
N LYS A 122 -3.04 -8.86 12.12
CA LYS A 122 -3.67 -8.92 10.79
C LYS A 122 -3.25 -10.18 10.05
N GLU A 123 -1.98 -10.58 10.13
CA GLU A 123 -1.49 -11.82 9.53
C GLU A 123 -2.21 -13.03 10.13
N LYS A 124 -2.42 -13.05 11.45
CA LYS A 124 -3.21 -14.10 12.14
C LYS A 124 -4.66 -14.13 11.69
N GLU A 125 -5.35 -12.98 11.59
CA GLU A 125 -6.73 -12.89 11.08
C GLU A 125 -6.84 -13.44 9.64
N LEU A 126 -5.81 -13.22 8.82
CA LEU A 126 -5.79 -13.70 7.44
C LEU A 126 -5.46 -15.19 7.34
N HIS A 127 -4.84 -15.78 8.35
CA HIS A 127 -4.49 -17.20 8.45
C HIS A 127 -5.68 -18.04 8.98
N GLU A 128 -6.85 -17.84 8.37
CA GLU A 128 -8.12 -18.52 8.67
C GLU A 128 -8.85 -18.90 7.36
#